data_AF-A0A1S9PEH9-F1
#
_entry.id   AF-A0A1S9PEH9-F1
#
_cell.length_a   1.000
_cell.length_b   1.000
_cell.length_c   1.000
_cell.angle_alpha   90.00
_cell.angle_beta   90.00
_cell.angle_gamma   90.00
#
_symmetry.space_group_name_H-M   'P 1'
#
loop_
_entity.id
_entity.type
_entity.pdbx_description
1 polymer ?
#
loop_
_entity_poly.entity_id
_entity_poly.type
_entity_poly.pdbx_seq_one_letter_code
_entity_poly.pdbx_strand_id
1 'polypeptide(L)' 'METITVNGDPHGMTAVWVPKSDLYHDHDSVTLQSADGAHSVVKNIFRVVDGGEDKWELQFE' A
#
# COMPACT_ATOMS: atom_id res chain seq x y z
N MET A 1 -11.22 -5.46 -1.38
CA MET A 1 -10.35 -4.78 -0.41
C MET A 1 -9.03 -5.51 -0.46
N GLU A 2 -8.02 -4.89 -1.04
CA GLU A 2 -6.72 -5.52 -1.29
C GLU A 2 -5.87 -5.57 -0.02
N THR A 3 -5.09 -6.64 0.14
CA THR A 3 -4.11 -6.78 1.23
C THR A 3 -2.71 -6.72 0.65
N ILE A 4 -1.91 -5.78 1.14
CA ILE A 4 -0.52 -5.58 0.76
C ILE A 4 0.36 -6.04 1.92
N THR A 5 1.22 -7.02 1.65
CA THR A 5 2.22 -7.45 2.64
C THR A 5 3.43 -6.53 2.61
N VAL A 6 3.83 -6.03 3.78
CA VAL A 6 4.94 -5.09 3.94
C VAL A 6 5.94 -5.60 4.97
N ASN A 7 7.19 -5.17 4.85
CA ASN A 7 8.23 -5.50 5.84
C ASN A 7 8.19 -4.49 6.99
N GLY A 8 8.02 -4.98 8.22
CA GLY A 8 7.96 -4.15 9.44
C GLY A 8 6.56 -3.69 9.80
N ASP A 9 6.46 -2.71 10.71
CA ASP A 9 5.19 -2.22 11.23
C ASP A 9 4.46 -1.32 10.19
N PRO A 10 3.26 -1.72 9.73
CA PRO A 10 2.52 -0.96 8.72
C PRO A 10 1.87 0.33 9.26
N HIS A 11 1.75 0.52 10.58
CA HIS A 11 1.08 1.71 11.15
C HIS A 11 1.80 3.01 10.79
N GLY A 12 3.13 3.00 10.80
CA GLY A 12 3.98 4.15 10.48
C GLY A 12 4.22 4.38 8.99
N MET A 13 3.70 3.53 8.11
CA MET A 13 3.95 3.65 6.67
C MET A 13 3.13 4.77 6.05
N THR A 14 3.81 5.66 5.33
CA THR A 14 3.20 6.74 4.55
C THR A 14 3.19 6.44 3.05
N ALA A 15 3.98 5.46 2.61
CA ALA A 15 3.98 5.00 1.22
C ALA A 15 4.45 3.54 1.10
N VAL A 16 3.99 2.85 0.06
CA VAL A 16 4.46 1.51 -0.33
C VAL A 16 4.59 1.38 -1.84
N TRP A 17 5.55 0.57 -2.28
CA TRP A 17 5.71 0.20 -3.68
C TRP A 17 4.95 -1.09 -3.99
N VAL A 18 4.09 -1.06 -5.00
CA VAL A 18 3.35 -2.23 -5.48
C VAL A 18 3.55 -2.43 -6.98
N PRO A 19 3.36 -3.65 -7.51
CA PRO A 19 3.35 -3.86 -8.96
C PRO A 19 2.26 -3.03 -9.65
N LYS A 20 2.56 -2.53 -10.85
CA LYS A 20 1.55 -1.86 -11.68
C LYS A 20 0.38 -2.81 -11.93
N SER A 21 -0.82 -2.32 -11.66
CA SER A 21 -2.08 -3.02 -11.87
C SER A 21 -3.23 -2.02 -11.88
N ASP A 22 -4.39 -2.46 -12.39
CA ASP A 22 -5.65 -1.72 -12.36
C ASP A 22 -6.43 -1.91 -11.04
N LEU A 23 -5.76 -2.42 -10.00
CA LEU A 23 -6.38 -2.79 -8.72
C LEU A 23 -6.42 -1.62 -7.72
N TYR A 24 -5.60 -0.60 -7.94
CA TYR A 24 -5.41 0.49 -6.98
C TYR A 24 -5.82 1.81 -7.60
N HIS A 25 -6.73 2.51 -6.94
CA HIS A 25 -7.14 3.86 -7.30
C HIS A 25 -6.97 4.81 -6.12
N ASP A 26 -6.92 6.09 -6.42
CA ASP A 26 -6.97 7.13 -5.40
C ASP A 26 -8.26 6.97 -4.56
N HIS A 27 -8.13 7.15 -3.25
CA HIS A 27 -9.17 6.97 -2.24
C HIS A 27 -9.63 5.53 -1.98
N ASP A 28 -9.03 4.50 -2.59
CA ASP A 28 -9.29 3.11 -2.22
C ASP A 28 -8.72 2.78 -0.83
N SER A 29 -9.43 1.94 -0.08
CA SER A 29 -8.94 1.40 1.18
C SER A 29 -8.22 0.07 0.96
N VAL A 30 -6.98 -0.01 1.43
CA VAL A 30 -6.14 -1.22 1.42
C VAL A 30 -5.78 -1.63 2.83
N THR A 31 -5.59 -2.93 3.05
CA THR A 31 -5.03 -3.45 4.29
C THR A 31 -3.54 -3.62 4.11
N LEU A 32 -2.73 -2.92 4.91
CA LEU A 32 -1.32 -3.21 5.04
C LEU A 32 -1.13 -4.26 6.14
N GLN A 33 -0.44 -5.35 5.83
CA GLN A 33 -0.14 -6.43 6.77
C GLN A 33 1.37 -6.61 6.88
N SER A 34 1.90 -6.64 8.10
CA SER A 34 3.30 -6.99 8.33
C SER A 34 3.57 -8.43 7.88
N ALA A 35 4.72 -8.68 7.26
CA ALA A 35 5.12 -10.00 6.77
C ALA A 35 5.21 -11.08 7.87
N ASP A 36 5.42 -10.68 9.13
CA ASP A 36 5.39 -11.58 10.29
C ASP A 36 3.97 -11.86 10.81
N GLY A 37 2.95 -11.20 10.25
CA GLY A 37 1.55 -11.30 10.65
C GLY A 37 1.22 -10.64 11.99
N ALA A 38 2.17 -9.97 12.66
CA ALA A 38 1.98 -9.41 13.99
C ALA A 38 1.13 -8.12 13.98
N HIS A 39 1.16 -7.38 12.86
CA HIS A 39 0.52 -6.08 12.74
C HIS A 39 -0.23 -5.95 11.42
N SER A 40 -1.38 -5.26 11.46
CA SER A 40 -2.14 -4.89 10.28
C SER A 40 -2.87 -3.57 10.49
N VAL A 41 -2.97 -2.74 9.45
CA VAL A 41 -3.72 -1.48 9.48
C VAL A 41 -4.43 -1.27 8.15
N VAL A 42 -5.64 -0.71 8.18
CA VAL A 42 -6.33 -0.25 6.98
C VAL A 42 -5.91 1.20 6.70
N LYS A 43 -5.45 1.47 5.49
CA LYS A 43 -5.07 2.81 5.02
C LYS A 43 -5.83 3.16 3.76
N ASN A 44 -6.14 4.44 3.62
CA ASN A 44 -6.72 4.99 2.39
C ASN A 44 -5.58 5.49 1.51
N ILE A 45 -5.60 5.09 0.25
CA ILE A 45 -4.67 5.60 -0.75
C ILE A 45 -5.00 7.09 -0.96
N PHE A 46 -4.07 7.96 -0.58
CA PHE A 46 -4.14 9.39 -0.88
C PHE A 46 -3.86 9.64 -2.35
N ARG A 47 -2.86 8.94 -2.91
CA ARG A 47 -2.44 9.09 -4.30
C ARG A 47 -1.68 7.86 -4.80
N VAL A 48 -1.94 7.47 -6.04
CA VAL A 48 -1.11 6.53 -6.82
C VAL A 48 -0.14 7.32 -7.70
N VAL A 49 1.16 7.05 -7.59
CA VAL A 49 2.22 7.73 -8.37
C VAL A 49 2.97 6.71 -9.23
N ASP A 50 3.33 7.10 -10.45
CA ASP A 50 4.20 6.29 -11.32
C ASP A 50 5.60 6.14 -10.71
N GLY A 51 5.93 4.91 -10.34
CA GLY A 51 7.18 4.51 -9.69
C GLY A 51 8.31 4.11 -10.61
N GLY A 52 8.09 4.16 -11.93
CA GLY A 52 8.99 3.60 -12.93
C GLY A 52 8.31 2.47 -13.71
N GLU A 53 9.11 1.66 -14.40
CA GLU A 53 8.63 0.76 -15.45
C GLU A 53 7.44 -0.13 -15.01
N ASP A 54 7.58 -0.81 -13.85
CA ASP A 54 6.63 -1.83 -13.40
C ASP A 54 6.02 -1.59 -12.00
N LYS A 55 6.18 -0.40 -11.42
CA LYS A 55 5.72 -0.12 -10.06
C LYS A 55 4.83 1.11 -9.94
N TRP A 56 3.85 1.01 -9.04
CA TRP A 56 3.14 2.14 -8.46
C TRP A 56 3.70 2.44 -7.07
N GLU A 57 3.78 3.73 -6.72
CA GLU A 57 3.86 4.17 -5.32
C GLU A 57 2.44 4.46 -4.83
N LEU A 58 1.98 3.74 -3.81
CA LEU A 58 0.75 4.09 -3.09
C LEU A 58 1.14 4.97 -1.91
N GLN A 59 0.70 6.21 -1.92
CA GLN A 59 0.88 7.15 -0.81
C GLN A 59 -0.38 7.14 0.05
N PHE A 60 -0.21 7.20 1.38
CA PHE A 60 -1.29 7.15 2.36
C PHE A 60 -1.34 8.45 3.17
N GLU A 61 -2.53 8.79 3.67
CA GLU A 61 -2.70 9.83 4.71
C GLU A 61 -2.04 9.46 6.05
#